data_AF-A0A7X5DR76-F1
#
_entry.id   AF-A0A7X5DR76-F1
#
_cell.length_a   1.000
_cell.length_b   1.000
_cell.length_c   1.000
_cell.angle_alpha   90.00
_cell.angle_beta   90.00
_cell.angle_gamma   90.00
#
_symmetry.space_group_name_H-M   'P 1'
#
loop_
_entity.id
_entity.type
_entity.pdbx_description
1 polymer ?
#
loop_
_entity_poly.entity_id
_entity_poly.type
_entity_poly.pdbx_seq_one_letter_code
_entity_poly.pdbx_strand_id
1 'polypeptide(L)'
;MKTKKFWNWKKVKNQETGAEERILELSGTIAEDSWFDDDVTPQLFKDELNAGSGDITVWINSPGGDCVAAAQIYNMLSNYKGKVTVKIDGIAASAASVIAMAGDTVLVSPVSMLMIHNPATMAWGDHAEMQKAMDMLSEVKESIINAYVLKTGLSRPKLSHLMDAETWMDANKAVELGFADDIMARAKTGPGEDGEGDTDGEEKKSPSAHSSMLFSRRAADNALLNKVIAKYGEKKPKPGIGEQAKIPASGEKTAPETETGRSVDALMERLNLLKR
;
A
#
# COMPACT_ATOMS: atom_id res chain seq x y z
N MET A 1 -21.37 -21.58 -5.85
CA MET A 1 -20.22 -21.41 -4.92
C MET A 1 -20.66 -20.48 -3.81
N LYS A 2 -20.31 -20.72 -2.55
CA LYS A 2 -20.55 -19.74 -1.48
C LYS A 2 -19.67 -18.53 -1.76
N THR A 3 -20.26 -17.34 -1.86
CA THR A 3 -19.53 -16.07 -1.96
C THR A 3 -18.59 -15.97 -0.76
N LYS A 4 -17.28 -15.92 -1.01
CA LYS A 4 -16.27 -15.90 0.05
C LYS A 4 -16.13 -14.44 0.53
N LYS A 5 -16.94 -14.07 1.51
CA LYS A 5 -16.87 -12.73 2.14
C LYS A 5 -15.55 -12.61 2.90
N PHE A 6 -14.85 -11.50 2.72
CA PHE A 6 -13.68 -11.13 3.55
C PHE A 6 -14.11 -10.37 4.82
N TRP A 7 -15.41 -10.13 5.00
CA TRP A 7 -15.97 -9.51 6.19
C TRP A 7 -16.94 -10.44 6.91
N ASN A 8 -17.04 -10.28 8.22
CA ASN A 8 -17.96 -11.03 9.07
C ASN A 8 -18.48 -10.15 10.22
N TRP A 9 -19.77 -10.27 10.53
CA TRP A 9 -20.40 -9.57 11.65
C TRP A 9 -20.60 -10.49 12.85
N LYS A 10 -20.20 -10.02 14.03
CA LYS A 10 -20.46 -10.67 15.32
C LYS A 10 -21.22 -9.72 16.23
N LYS A 11 -22.07 -10.29 17.08
CA LYS A 11 -22.69 -9.58 18.22
C LYS A 11 -22.16 -10.22 19.48
N VAL A 12 -21.52 -9.41 20.33
CA VAL A 12 -20.95 -9.87 21.59
C VAL A 12 -21.60 -9.09 22.71
N LYS A 13 -21.99 -9.78 23.79
CA LYS A 13 -22.40 -9.09 25.01
C LYS A 13 -21.17 -8.75 25.81
N ASN A 14 -20.95 -7.47 26.07
CA ASN A 14 -19.96 -7.03 27.03
C ASN A 14 -20.35 -7.57 28.41
N GLN A 15 -19.46 -8.36 29.02
CA GLN A 15 -19.75 -9.05 30.28
C GLN A 15 -19.83 -8.09 31.48
N GLU A 16 -19.19 -6.92 31.39
CA GLU A 16 -19.16 -5.92 32.46
C GLU A 16 -20.32 -4.94 32.38
N THR A 17 -20.64 -4.47 31.17
CA THR A 17 -21.69 -3.45 30.97
C THR A 17 -23.04 -4.03 30.55
N GLY A 18 -23.07 -5.30 30.14
CA GLY A 18 -24.26 -5.94 29.57
C GLY A 18 -24.67 -5.41 28.18
N ALA A 19 -23.96 -4.42 27.65
CA ALA A 19 -24.25 -3.83 26.35
C ALA A 19 -23.88 -4.80 25.20
N GLU A 20 -24.71 -4.82 24.15
CA GLU A 20 -24.38 -5.54 22.93
C GLU A 20 -23.40 -4.71 22.08
N GLU A 21 -22.21 -5.24 21.88
CA GLU A 21 -21.19 -4.71 20.98
C GLU A 21 -21.34 -5.36 19.60
N ARG A 22 -21.41 -4.53 18.57
CA ARG A 22 -21.39 -4.97 17.18
C ARG A 22 -19.95 -4.95 16.66
N ILE A 23 -19.49 -6.12 16.25
CA ILE A 23 -18.12 -6.32 15.78
C ILE A 23 -18.14 -6.64 14.29
N LEU A 24 -17.39 -5.87 13.50
CA LEU A 24 -17.07 -6.14 12.10
C LEU A 24 -15.64 -6.67 12.03
N GLU A 25 -15.45 -7.87 11.49
CA GLU A 25 -14.12 -8.44 11.26
C GLU A 25 -13.80 -8.35 9.77
N LEU A 26 -12.68 -7.73 9.40
CA LEU A 26 -12.14 -7.69 8.04
C LEU A 26 -10.86 -8.53 8.00
N SER A 27 -10.95 -9.71 7.40
CA SER A 27 -9.88 -10.71 7.39
C SER A 27 -9.54 -11.21 6.00
N GLY A 28 -8.24 -11.26 5.68
CA GLY A 28 -7.75 -11.71 4.37
C GLY A 28 -7.83 -10.64 3.29
N THR A 29 -7.68 -11.04 2.03
CA THR A 29 -7.64 -10.12 0.87
C THR A 29 -8.97 -9.42 0.67
N ILE A 30 -8.93 -8.09 0.53
CA ILE A 30 -10.09 -7.28 0.21
C ILE A 30 -10.46 -7.54 -1.25
N ALA A 31 -11.65 -8.14 -1.44
CA ALA A 31 -12.26 -8.37 -2.75
C ALA A 31 -11.38 -9.09 -3.78
N GLU A 32 -11.07 -10.37 -3.53
CA GLU A 32 -10.24 -11.19 -4.41
C GLU A 32 -10.87 -11.46 -5.80
N ASP A 33 -12.19 -11.71 -5.86
CA ASP A 33 -12.86 -12.23 -7.08
C ASP A 33 -13.64 -11.18 -7.91
N SER A 34 -14.01 -10.04 -7.31
CA SER A 34 -14.50 -8.77 -7.94
C SER A 34 -15.40 -8.04 -6.95
N TRP A 35 -15.18 -6.73 -6.76
CA TRP A 35 -16.05 -5.82 -5.98
C TRP A 35 -16.80 -4.84 -6.87
N PHE A 36 -16.21 -4.48 -8.01
CA PHE A 36 -16.73 -3.47 -8.92
C PHE A 36 -17.81 -4.03 -9.86
N ASP A 37 -17.67 -5.27 -10.31
CA ASP A 37 -18.63 -5.90 -11.23
C ASP A 37 -19.77 -6.64 -10.50
N ASP A 38 -19.79 -6.57 -9.16
CA ASP A 38 -20.75 -7.26 -8.33
C ASP A 38 -21.50 -6.26 -7.44
N ASP A 39 -22.52 -5.59 -7.98
CA ASP A 39 -23.39 -4.67 -7.23
C ASP A 39 -23.95 -5.30 -5.94
N VAL A 40 -24.05 -6.63 -5.87
CA VAL A 40 -24.54 -7.35 -4.69
C VAL A 40 -23.56 -7.20 -3.54
N THR A 41 -22.26 -7.21 -3.78
CA THR A 41 -21.25 -7.22 -2.73
C THR A 41 -21.15 -5.88 -1.94
N PRO A 42 -21.04 -4.70 -2.59
CA PRO A 42 -21.07 -3.41 -1.89
C PRO A 42 -22.42 -3.12 -1.24
N GLN A 43 -23.53 -3.44 -1.92
CA GLN A 43 -24.87 -3.21 -1.37
C GLN A 43 -25.13 -4.09 -0.15
N LEU A 44 -24.73 -5.37 -0.20
CA LEU A 44 -24.84 -6.29 0.92
C LEU A 44 -24.01 -5.84 2.12
N PHE A 45 -22.76 -5.37 1.90
CA PHE A 45 -21.96 -4.80 2.98
C PHE A 45 -22.67 -3.61 3.63
N LYS A 46 -23.19 -2.69 2.81
CA LYS A 46 -23.93 -1.52 3.27
C LYS A 46 -25.19 -1.89 4.05
N ASP A 47 -25.94 -2.88 3.59
CA ASP A 47 -27.16 -3.34 4.26
C ASP A 47 -26.84 -3.98 5.61
N GLU A 48 -25.80 -4.83 5.68
CA GLU A 48 -25.35 -5.43 6.93
C GLU A 48 -24.80 -4.40 7.93
N LEU A 49 -24.08 -3.38 7.45
CA LEU A 49 -23.64 -2.25 8.27
C LEU A 49 -24.83 -1.51 8.89
N ASN A 50 -25.84 -1.20 8.07
CA ASN A 50 -27.03 -0.43 8.46
C ASN A 50 -28.12 -1.26 9.17
N ALA A 51 -28.02 -2.59 9.18
CA ALA A 51 -28.96 -3.47 9.87
C ALA A 51 -28.92 -3.35 11.40
N GLY A 52 -27.94 -2.63 11.96
CA GLY A 52 -27.87 -2.32 13.38
C GLY A 52 -27.54 -0.85 13.65
N SER A 53 -27.74 -0.46 14.90
CA SER A 53 -27.48 0.88 15.43
C SER A 53 -26.43 0.83 16.54
N GLY A 54 -26.02 2.01 17.01
CA GLY A 54 -25.01 2.16 18.06
C GLY A 54 -23.60 2.15 17.52
N ASP A 55 -22.63 2.14 18.43
CA ASP A 55 -21.21 2.14 18.09
C ASP A 55 -20.78 0.75 17.57
N ILE A 56 -19.76 0.72 16.73
CA ILE A 56 -19.18 -0.50 16.17
C ILE A 56 -17.68 -0.58 16.41
N THR A 57 -17.18 -1.80 16.58
CA THR A 57 -15.76 -2.11 16.59
C THR A 57 -15.38 -2.86 15.32
N VAL A 58 -14.41 -2.37 14.57
CA VAL A 58 -13.90 -2.96 13.33
C VAL A 58 -12.53 -3.59 13.59
N TRP A 59 -12.44 -4.91 13.57
CA TRP A 59 -11.16 -5.63 13.67
C TRP A 59 -10.57 -5.86 12.29
N ILE A 60 -9.31 -5.49 12.09
CA ILE A 60 -8.62 -5.60 10.80
C ILE A 60 -7.39 -6.50 10.93
N ASN A 61 -7.41 -7.55 10.11
CA ASN A 61 -6.28 -8.43 9.86
C ASN A 61 -6.22 -8.75 8.36
N SER A 62 -5.73 -7.80 7.57
CA SER A 62 -5.78 -7.85 6.11
C SER A 62 -4.50 -7.32 5.46
N PRO A 63 -3.97 -8.03 4.44
CA PRO A 63 -2.86 -7.56 3.62
C PRO A 63 -3.28 -6.45 2.62
N GLY A 64 -4.56 -6.08 2.57
CA GLY A 64 -5.12 -5.18 1.58
C GLY A 64 -5.79 -5.92 0.43
N GLY A 65 -5.89 -5.27 -0.73
CA GLY A 65 -6.58 -5.79 -1.91
C GLY A 65 -7.07 -4.65 -2.79
N ASP A 66 -8.30 -4.75 -3.26
CA ASP A 66 -8.88 -3.77 -4.18
C ASP A 66 -9.04 -2.37 -3.56
N CYS A 67 -8.51 -1.35 -4.25
CA CYS A 67 -8.51 0.04 -3.77
C CYS A 67 -9.89 0.70 -3.86
N VAL A 68 -10.72 0.30 -4.84
CA VAL A 68 -12.07 0.85 -5.01
C VAL A 68 -12.99 0.34 -3.91
N ALA A 69 -12.91 -0.95 -3.60
CA ALA A 69 -13.59 -1.59 -2.48
C ALA A 69 -13.23 -0.92 -1.16
N ALA A 70 -11.94 -0.72 -0.91
CA ALA A 70 -11.48 -0.02 0.28
C ALA A 70 -11.99 1.41 0.37
N ALA A 71 -11.99 2.17 -0.73
CA ALA A 71 -12.54 3.52 -0.77
C ALA A 71 -14.05 3.55 -0.47
N GLN A 72 -14.82 2.59 -1.00
CA GLN A 72 -16.25 2.49 -0.70
C GLN A 72 -16.52 2.14 0.76
N ILE A 73 -15.79 1.16 1.31
CA ILE A 73 -15.91 0.78 2.73
C ILE A 73 -15.49 1.95 3.63
N TYR A 74 -14.39 2.62 3.32
CA TYR A 74 -13.95 3.83 4.02
C TYR A 74 -15.08 4.86 4.10
N ASN A 75 -15.74 5.14 2.96
CA ASN A 75 -16.84 6.10 2.92
C ASN A 75 -18.06 5.61 3.70
N MET A 76 -18.39 4.33 3.65
CA MET A 76 -19.52 3.77 4.41
C MET A 76 -19.29 3.86 5.91
N LEU A 77 -18.07 3.54 6.37
CA LEU A 77 -17.68 3.63 7.78
C LEU A 77 -17.60 5.09 8.26
N SER A 78 -16.97 5.98 7.47
CA SER A 78 -16.84 7.41 7.83
C SER A 78 -18.18 8.14 7.89
N ASN A 79 -19.19 7.66 7.16
CA ASN A 79 -20.56 8.19 7.21
C ASN A 79 -21.48 7.43 8.18
N TYR A 80 -20.94 6.46 8.93
CA TYR A 80 -21.72 5.72 9.91
C TYR A 80 -22.15 6.64 11.06
N LYS A 81 -23.38 6.47 11.55
CA LYS A 81 -23.95 7.38 12.56
C LYS A 81 -23.40 7.15 13.97
N GLY A 82 -23.02 5.91 14.28
CA GLY A 82 -22.39 5.56 15.55
C GLY A 82 -20.88 5.72 15.47
N LYS A 83 -20.19 5.66 16.61
CA LYS A 83 -18.73 5.70 16.63
C LYS A 83 -18.13 4.43 16.03
N VAL A 84 -17.10 4.59 15.24
CA VAL A 84 -16.32 3.51 14.62
C VAL A 84 -14.97 3.41 15.32
N THR A 85 -14.79 2.35 16.11
CA THR A 85 -13.49 2.01 16.71
C THR A 85 -12.80 0.94 15.87
N VAL A 86 -11.73 1.29 15.16
CA VAL A 86 -10.89 0.34 14.44
C VAL A 86 -9.85 -0.27 15.38
N LYS A 87 -9.65 -1.57 15.27
CA LYS A 87 -8.67 -2.36 16.02
C LYS A 87 -7.83 -3.18 15.04
N ILE A 88 -6.53 -2.89 14.94
CA ILE A 88 -5.58 -3.65 14.12
C ILE A 88 -4.89 -4.68 15.02
N ASP A 89 -5.13 -5.96 14.79
CA ASP A 89 -4.69 -7.06 15.68
C ASP A 89 -3.72 -8.06 15.04
N GLY A 90 -3.54 -7.97 13.73
CA GLY A 90 -2.48 -8.64 12.99
C GLY A 90 -1.77 -7.65 12.08
N ILE A 91 -2.41 -7.35 10.94
CA ILE A 91 -1.88 -6.44 9.92
C ILE A 91 -2.99 -5.57 9.32
N ALA A 92 -2.67 -4.31 9.06
CA ALA A 92 -3.44 -3.46 8.15
C ALA A 92 -2.50 -2.89 7.09
N ALA A 93 -2.38 -3.59 5.96
CA ALA A 93 -1.48 -3.22 4.87
C ALA A 93 -2.22 -2.77 3.62
N SER A 94 -1.60 -1.90 2.83
CA SER A 94 -2.13 -1.47 1.53
C SER A 94 -3.57 -0.93 1.69
N ALA A 95 -4.52 -1.35 0.85
CA ALA A 95 -5.91 -0.92 0.90
C ALA A 95 -6.60 -1.11 2.28
N ALA A 96 -6.17 -2.07 3.11
CA ALA A 96 -6.71 -2.23 4.46
C ALA A 96 -6.31 -1.10 5.40
N SER A 97 -5.12 -0.54 5.22
CA SER A 97 -4.69 0.66 5.97
C SER A 97 -5.56 1.87 5.64
N VAL A 98 -6.09 1.97 4.41
CA VAL A 98 -7.04 3.02 4.02
C VAL A 98 -8.35 2.86 4.78
N ILE A 99 -8.91 1.64 4.80
CA ILE A 99 -10.13 1.35 5.58
C ILE A 99 -9.93 1.70 7.07
N ALA A 100 -8.75 1.38 7.62
CA ALA A 100 -8.45 1.69 9.02
C ALA A 100 -8.56 3.19 9.34
N MET A 101 -8.24 4.07 8.38
CA MET A 101 -8.34 5.52 8.57
C MET A 101 -9.79 6.03 8.68
N ALA A 102 -10.79 5.21 8.39
CA ALA A 102 -12.21 5.57 8.56
C ALA A 102 -12.67 5.55 10.04
N GLY A 103 -11.84 5.03 10.95
CA GLY A 103 -12.17 4.96 12.36
C GLY A 103 -12.08 6.32 13.04
N ASP A 104 -13.10 6.67 13.82
CA ASP A 104 -13.05 7.78 14.80
C ASP A 104 -11.92 7.55 15.80
N THR A 105 -11.70 6.27 16.15
CA THR A 105 -10.57 5.82 16.97
C THR A 105 -9.92 4.61 16.31
N VAL A 106 -8.60 4.59 16.20
CA VAL A 106 -7.78 3.54 15.60
C VAL A 106 -6.80 3.07 16.66
N LEU A 107 -6.97 1.83 17.11
CA LEU A 107 -6.11 1.18 18.07
C LEU A 107 -5.27 0.11 17.36
N VAL A 108 -3.99 0.01 17.73
CA VAL A 108 -3.08 -0.99 17.17
C VAL A 108 -2.55 -1.90 18.27
N SER A 109 -2.59 -3.22 18.04
CA SER A 109 -2.00 -4.18 18.97
C SER A 109 -0.48 -3.99 19.03
N PRO A 110 0.17 -4.20 20.19
CA PRO A 110 1.62 -4.01 20.35
C PRO A 110 2.47 -4.92 19.44
N VAL A 111 1.89 -5.97 18.86
CA VAL A 111 2.55 -6.92 17.96
C VAL A 111 2.07 -6.82 16.51
N SER A 112 1.27 -5.79 16.19
CA SER A 112 0.73 -5.58 14.85
C SER A 112 1.58 -4.65 14.00
N MET A 113 1.33 -4.73 12.69
CA MET A 113 1.98 -3.86 11.71
C MET A 113 0.96 -3.11 10.86
N LEU A 114 1.30 -1.87 10.51
CA LEU A 114 0.60 -1.07 9.51
C LEU A 114 1.54 -0.81 8.32
N MET A 115 1.03 -0.93 7.09
CA MET A 115 1.82 -0.67 5.90
C MET A 115 1.07 0.22 4.90
N ILE A 116 1.78 1.23 4.38
CA ILE A 116 1.31 2.08 3.28
C ILE A 116 2.29 2.03 2.10
N HIS A 117 1.75 2.04 0.89
CA HIS A 117 2.52 2.02 -0.36
C HIS A 117 1.70 2.57 -1.52
N ASN A 118 2.33 2.79 -2.66
CA ASN A 118 1.65 3.25 -3.87
C ASN A 118 0.66 2.20 -4.40
N PRO A 119 -0.45 2.61 -5.04
CA PRO A 119 -1.31 1.67 -5.75
C PRO A 119 -0.52 0.98 -6.87
N ALA A 120 -0.86 -0.29 -7.11
CA ALA A 120 -0.22 -1.11 -8.12
C ALA A 120 -1.27 -1.85 -8.95
N THR A 121 -0.98 -2.05 -10.23
CA THR A 121 -1.82 -2.83 -11.14
C THR A 121 -0.95 -3.54 -12.17
N MET A 122 -1.54 -4.48 -12.92
CA MET A 122 -0.95 -5.07 -14.12
C MET A 122 -1.74 -4.56 -15.33
N ALA A 123 -1.05 -3.93 -16.29
CA ALA A 123 -1.65 -3.41 -17.51
C ALA A 123 -0.87 -3.89 -18.73
N TRP A 124 -1.56 -4.09 -19.86
CA TRP A 124 -0.96 -4.43 -21.14
C TRP A 124 -1.71 -3.75 -22.28
N GLY A 125 -0.98 -3.28 -23.29
CA GLY A 125 -1.55 -2.48 -24.37
C GLY A 125 -0.49 -1.65 -25.10
N ASP A 126 -0.95 -0.78 -26.01
CA ASP A 126 -0.09 0.18 -26.70
C ASP A 126 0.37 1.34 -25.78
N HIS A 127 1.16 2.27 -26.34
CA HIS A 127 1.66 3.42 -25.60
C HIS A 127 0.54 4.27 -24.96
N ALA A 128 -0.57 4.49 -25.68
CA ALA A 128 -1.68 5.31 -25.18
C ALA A 128 -2.44 4.60 -24.06
N GLU A 129 -2.58 3.28 -24.15
CA GLU A 129 -3.19 2.46 -23.09
C GLU A 129 -2.31 2.43 -21.83
N MET A 130 -0.99 2.31 -21.98
CA MET A 130 -0.06 2.38 -20.84
C MET A 130 -0.06 3.75 -20.16
N GLN A 131 -0.12 4.84 -20.93
CA GLN A 131 -0.23 6.18 -20.36
C GLN A 131 -1.52 6.32 -19.52
N LYS A 132 -2.66 5.84 -20.03
CA LYS A 132 -3.93 5.86 -19.27
C LYS A 132 -3.84 5.06 -17.97
N ALA A 133 -3.15 3.92 -17.97
CA ALA A 133 -2.94 3.13 -16.76
C ALA A 133 -2.09 3.88 -15.72
N MET A 134 -1.04 4.58 -16.16
CA MET A 134 -0.21 5.42 -15.30
C MET A 134 -0.99 6.60 -14.70
N ASP A 135 -1.80 7.27 -15.52
CA ASP A 135 -2.66 8.39 -15.09
C ASP A 135 -3.67 7.89 -14.04
N MET A 136 -4.31 6.74 -14.28
CA MET A 136 -5.23 6.12 -13.33
C MET A 136 -4.56 5.79 -11.99
N LEU A 137 -3.37 5.18 -11.99
CA LEU A 137 -2.62 4.92 -10.75
C LEU A 137 -2.27 6.21 -9.99
N SER A 138 -1.97 7.29 -10.72
CA SER A 138 -1.68 8.59 -10.12
C SER A 138 -2.90 9.17 -9.42
N GLU A 139 -4.08 9.11 -10.05
CA GLU A 139 -5.35 9.54 -9.45
C GLU A 139 -5.74 8.68 -8.23
N VAL A 140 -5.56 7.36 -8.31
CA VAL A 140 -5.80 6.45 -7.18
C VAL A 140 -4.86 6.79 -6.01
N LYS A 141 -3.59 7.11 -6.28
CA LYS A 141 -2.64 7.52 -5.25
C LYS A 141 -3.11 8.80 -4.55
N GLU A 142 -3.53 9.81 -5.30
CA GLU A 142 -4.03 11.06 -4.72
C GLU A 142 -5.31 10.85 -3.92
N SER A 143 -6.20 9.96 -4.36
CA SER A 143 -7.40 9.57 -3.64
C SER A 143 -7.07 8.92 -2.28
N ILE A 144 -6.15 7.95 -2.27
CA ILE A 144 -5.72 7.25 -1.06
C ILE A 144 -5.04 8.20 -0.06
N ILE A 145 -4.20 9.14 -0.56
CA ILE A 145 -3.54 10.14 0.29
C ILE A 145 -4.55 10.98 1.08
N ASN A 146 -5.74 11.24 0.56
CA ASN A 146 -6.78 12.00 1.27
C ASN A 146 -7.12 11.37 2.63
N ALA A 147 -7.32 10.05 2.67
CA ALA A 147 -7.64 9.34 3.90
C ALA A 147 -6.51 9.49 4.94
N TYR A 148 -5.25 9.37 4.50
CA TYR A 148 -4.10 9.54 5.38
C TYR A 148 -3.93 10.99 5.86
N VAL A 149 -4.13 11.99 5.00
CA VAL A 149 -4.08 13.40 5.41
C VAL A 149 -5.11 13.68 6.50
N LEU A 150 -6.35 13.21 6.30
CA LEU A 150 -7.44 13.40 7.24
C LEU A 150 -7.15 12.76 8.60
N LYS A 151 -6.58 11.56 8.62
CA LYS A 151 -6.29 10.85 9.87
C LYS A 151 -5.02 11.35 10.57
N THR A 152 -3.94 11.53 9.84
CA THR A 152 -2.60 11.79 10.41
C THR A 152 -2.29 13.27 10.61
N GLY A 153 -2.94 14.16 9.86
CA GLY A 153 -2.58 15.59 9.77
C GLY A 153 -1.24 15.85 9.08
N LEU A 154 -0.56 14.83 8.56
CA LEU A 154 0.71 14.99 7.84
C LEU A 154 0.49 15.65 6.47
N SER A 155 1.49 16.41 6.02
CA SER A 155 1.47 17.02 4.69
C SER A 155 1.44 15.96 3.58
N ARG A 156 0.74 16.24 2.47
CA ARG A 156 0.72 15.35 1.29
C ARG A 156 2.11 14.94 0.80
N PRO A 157 3.12 15.84 0.68
CA PRO A 157 4.45 15.42 0.22
C PRO A 157 5.11 14.40 1.16
N LYS A 158 4.92 14.55 2.48
CA LYS A 158 5.43 13.59 3.46
C LYS A 158 4.77 12.22 3.30
N LEU A 159 3.45 12.19 3.16
CA LEU A 159 2.69 10.95 2.95
C LEU A 159 3.06 10.27 1.62
N SER A 160 3.15 11.05 0.54
CA SER A 160 3.60 10.56 -0.77
C SER A 160 4.99 9.91 -0.67
N HIS A 161 5.92 10.52 0.06
CA HIS A 161 7.25 9.95 0.28
C HIS A 161 7.21 8.63 1.09
N LEU A 162 6.35 8.53 2.10
CA LEU A 162 6.17 7.29 2.85
C LEU A 162 5.58 6.17 1.95
N MET A 163 4.62 6.51 1.09
CA MET A 163 4.06 5.54 0.12
C MET A 163 5.09 5.10 -0.92
N ASP A 164 5.89 6.03 -1.45
CA ASP A 164 6.97 5.74 -2.41
C ASP A 164 8.05 4.82 -1.84
N ALA A 165 8.19 4.81 -0.51
CA ALA A 165 9.16 4.01 0.21
C ALA A 165 8.67 2.59 0.54
N GLU A 166 7.38 2.29 0.31
CA GLU A 166 6.66 1.14 0.88
C GLU A 166 6.97 1.02 2.38
N THR A 167 6.24 1.80 3.16
CA THR A 167 6.55 2.02 4.57
C THR A 167 5.77 1.07 5.45
N TRP A 168 6.50 0.31 6.25
CA TRP A 168 6.01 -0.54 7.32
C TRP A 168 6.26 0.13 8.67
N MET A 169 5.23 0.14 9.51
CA MET A 169 5.22 0.77 10.83
C MET A 169 4.79 -0.27 11.88
N ASP A 170 5.54 -0.32 12.98
CA ASP A 170 5.06 -0.97 14.19
C ASP A 170 4.02 -0.11 14.93
N ALA A 171 3.46 -0.64 16.01
CA ALA A 171 2.44 0.02 16.82
C ALA A 171 2.86 1.42 17.29
N ASN A 172 4.09 1.56 17.82
CA ASN A 172 4.60 2.84 18.32
C ASN A 172 4.73 3.86 17.19
N LYS A 173 5.28 3.45 16.05
CA LYS A 173 5.49 4.34 14.91
C LYS A 173 4.17 4.74 14.25
N ALA A 174 3.20 3.84 14.20
CA ALA A 174 1.86 4.14 13.72
C ALA A 174 1.19 5.23 14.57
N VAL A 175 1.34 5.17 15.90
CA VAL A 175 0.86 6.22 16.81
C VAL A 175 1.65 7.53 16.65
N GLU A 176 2.99 7.45 16.62
CA GLU A 176 3.86 8.63 16.45
C GLU A 176 3.57 9.42 15.17
N LEU A 177 3.26 8.72 14.07
CA LEU A 177 2.94 9.33 12.79
C LEU A 177 1.44 9.63 12.60
N GLY A 178 0.61 9.36 13.60
CA GLY A 178 -0.83 9.66 13.60
C GLY A 178 -1.70 8.70 12.78
N PHE A 179 -1.19 7.55 12.37
CA PHE A 179 -1.99 6.49 11.71
C PHE A 179 -2.84 5.70 12.72
N ALA A 180 -2.44 5.71 14.00
CA ALA A 180 -3.21 5.16 15.11
C ALA A 180 -3.29 6.19 16.23
N ASP A 181 -4.33 6.10 17.06
CA ASP A 181 -4.51 7.00 18.20
C ASP A 181 -3.85 6.44 19.47
N ASP A 182 -3.85 5.11 19.65
CA ASP A 182 -3.22 4.47 20.80
C ASP A 182 -2.88 2.98 20.55
N ILE A 183 -2.07 2.42 21.43
CA ILE A 183 -1.74 0.99 21.48
C ILE A 183 -2.74 0.27 22.39
N MET A 184 -3.25 -0.87 21.94
CA MET A 184 -4.19 -1.65 22.74
C MET A 184 -3.57 -2.10 24.07
N ALA A 185 -4.23 -1.78 25.17
CA ALA A 185 -3.83 -2.24 26.49
C ALA A 185 -4.12 -3.74 26.67
N ARG A 186 -3.20 -4.45 27.34
CA ARG A 186 -3.45 -5.82 27.78
C ARG A 186 -4.53 -5.78 28.88
N ALA A 187 -5.60 -6.55 28.72
CA ALA A 187 -6.54 -6.77 29.82
C ALA A 187 -5.76 -7.30 31.03
N LYS A 188 -5.76 -6.56 32.14
CA LYS A 188 -5.19 -7.05 33.39
C LYS A 188 -6.12 -8.15 33.91
N THR A 189 -5.78 -9.40 33.63
CA THR A 189 -6.34 -10.53 34.37
C THR A 189 -5.68 -10.53 35.75
N GLY A 190 -6.32 -9.93 36.74
CA GLY A 190 -5.86 -10.03 38.12
C GLY A 190 -6.13 -11.42 38.68
N PRO A 191 -5.19 -12.07 39.39
CA PRO A 191 -5.54 -12.91 40.53
C PRO A 191 -5.82 -12.01 41.73
N GLY A 192 -6.77 -12.44 42.56
CA GLY A 192 -7.32 -11.70 43.69
C GLY A 192 -6.33 -11.33 44.81
N GLU A 193 -6.92 -10.58 45.75
CA GLU A 193 -6.38 -10.01 46.97
C GLU A 193 -5.46 -10.91 47.80
N ASP A 194 -4.29 -10.37 48.16
CA ASP A 194 -3.73 -10.40 49.51
C ASP A 194 -2.47 -9.51 49.65
N GLY A 195 -2.51 -8.55 50.58
CA GLY A 195 -1.31 -7.95 51.19
C GLY A 195 -1.23 -6.41 51.18
N GLU A 196 -1.55 -5.81 52.32
CA GLU A 196 -1.31 -4.42 52.69
C GLU A 196 0.16 -3.98 52.54
N GLY A 197 0.41 -2.70 52.21
CA GLY A 197 1.76 -2.15 52.27
C GLY A 197 1.97 -0.80 51.59
N ASP A 198 1.49 0.25 52.26
CA ASP A 198 2.13 1.56 52.42
C ASP A 198 2.36 2.54 51.24
N THR A 199 2.29 3.79 51.65
CA THR A 199 2.42 5.09 51.00
C THR A 199 3.66 5.29 50.11
N ASP A 200 3.46 5.91 48.94
CA ASP A 200 4.02 7.23 48.61
C ASP A 200 3.85 7.54 47.11
N GLY A 201 3.61 8.83 46.82
CA GLY A 201 3.42 9.32 45.47
C GLY A 201 4.69 9.20 44.65
N GLU A 202 4.63 8.45 43.55
CA GLU A 202 5.62 8.53 42.48
C GLU A 202 4.93 8.74 41.13
N GLU A 203 5.43 9.75 40.43
CA GLU A 203 5.14 10.07 39.04
C GLU A 203 5.05 8.81 38.19
N LYS A 204 3.99 8.70 37.39
CA LYS A 204 3.90 7.73 36.29
C LYS A 204 5.04 8.01 35.30
N LYS A 205 6.21 7.43 35.53
CA LYS A 205 7.21 7.23 34.49
C LYS A 205 6.60 6.28 33.48
N SER A 206 6.24 6.84 32.33
CA SER A 206 5.93 6.10 31.11
C SER A 206 6.97 4.97 30.92
N PRO A 207 6.56 3.75 30.56
CA PRO A 207 7.51 2.70 30.24
C PRO A 207 8.44 3.21 29.13
N SER A 208 9.73 3.02 29.33
CA SER A 208 10.80 3.49 28.44
C SER A 208 10.46 3.22 26.97
N ALA A 209 10.71 4.21 26.12
CA ALA A 209 10.62 4.14 24.66
C ALA A 209 11.05 2.78 24.12
N HIS A 210 10.10 1.88 23.89
CA HIS A 210 10.35 0.70 23.07
C HIS A 210 10.70 1.22 21.68
N SER A 211 11.86 0.83 21.18
CA SER A 211 12.43 1.24 19.88
C SER A 211 11.36 1.25 18.79
N SER A 212 10.89 2.44 18.38
CA SER A 212 9.94 2.59 17.28
C SER A 212 10.60 2.10 15.98
N MET A 213 10.07 1.06 15.35
CA MET A 213 10.58 0.51 14.11
C MET A 213 9.81 1.05 12.91
N LEU A 214 10.55 1.65 11.98
CA LEU A 214 10.08 2.05 10.66
C LEU A 214 10.94 1.31 9.64
N PHE A 215 10.30 0.51 8.78
CA PHE A 215 10.98 -0.21 7.72
C PHE A 215 10.50 0.30 6.35
N SER A 216 11.45 0.58 5.46
CA SER A 216 11.17 0.88 4.05
C SER A 216 11.72 -0.25 3.20
N ARG A 217 10.85 -0.87 2.40
CA ARG A 217 11.28 -1.91 1.47
C ARG A 217 12.25 -1.36 0.43
N ARG A 218 11.97 -0.17 -0.12
CA ARG A 218 12.86 0.48 -1.10
C ARG A 218 14.26 0.75 -0.53
N ALA A 219 14.36 1.18 0.73
CA ALA A 219 15.65 1.39 1.38
C ALA A 219 16.42 0.08 1.55
N ALA A 220 15.73 -1.00 1.94
CA ALA A 220 16.32 -2.32 2.06
C ALA A 220 16.79 -2.88 0.70
N ASP A 221 15.97 -2.74 -0.33
CA ASP A 221 16.29 -3.18 -1.70
C ASP A 221 17.50 -2.42 -2.27
N ASN A 222 17.55 -1.10 -2.07
CA ASN A 222 18.70 -0.28 -2.48
C ASN A 222 19.96 -0.68 -1.72
N ALA A 223 19.86 -0.93 -0.41
CA ALA A 223 21.01 -1.36 0.40
C ALA A 223 21.52 -2.74 -0.05
N LEU A 224 20.62 -3.66 -0.39
CA LEU A 224 20.97 -4.96 -0.94
C LEU A 224 21.63 -4.83 -2.32
N LEU A 225 21.05 -4.05 -3.23
CA LEU A 225 21.60 -3.79 -4.56
C LEU A 225 22.99 -3.17 -4.49
N ASN A 226 23.20 -2.18 -3.62
CA ASN A 226 24.50 -1.56 -3.40
C ASN A 226 25.54 -2.56 -2.87
N LYS A 227 25.15 -3.46 -1.96
CA LYS A 227 26.04 -4.55 -1.50
C LYS A 227 26.36 -5.54 -2.61
N VAL A 228 25.40 -5.87 -3.48
CA VAL A 228 25.62 -6.74 -4.65
C VAL A 228 26.56 -6.06 -5.64
N ILE A 229 26.37 -4.78 -5.95
CA ILE A 229 27.27 -4.00 -6.82
C ILE A 229 28.67 -3.90 -6.19
N ALA A 230 28.78 -3.62 -4.90
CA ALA A 230 30.09 -3.56 -4.23
C ALA A 230 30.83 -4.91 -4.25
N LYS A 231 30.10 -6.04 -4.18
CA LYS A 231 30.68 -7.38 -4.13
C LYS A 231 30.90 -8.02 -5.51
N TYR A 232 30.11 -7.64 -6.51
CA TYR A 232 30.07 -8.29 -7.83
C TYR A 232 30.12 -7.31 -9.02
N GLY A 233 30.13 -6.00 -8.78
CA GLY A 233 30.08 -4.94 -9.79
C GLY A 233 31.39 -4.62 -10.49
N GLU A 234 32.49 -5.31 -10.18
CA GLU A 234 33.71 -5.21 -10.99
C GLU A 234 33.74 -6.25 -12.12
N LYS A 235 33.21 -5.86 -13.28
CA LYS A 235 33.96 -6.04 -14.52
C LYS A 235 34.29 -4.66 -15.05
N LYS A 236 35.56 -4.24 -14.90
CA LYS A 236 36.11 -3.13 -15.69
C LYS A 236 35.73 -3.36 -17.15
N PRO A 237 35.21 -2.36 -17.88
CA PRO A 237 35.03 -2.52 -19.31
C PRO A 237 36.40 -2.86 -19.90
N LYS A 238 36.50 -3.96 -20.66
CA LYS A 238 37.58 -4.08 -21.64
C LYS A 238 37.56 -2.80 -22.47
N PRO A 239 38.72 -2.20 -22.81
CA PRO A 239 38.74 -1.02 -23.66
C PRO A 239 37.83 -1.29 -24.85
N GLY A 240 36.88 -0.38 -25.06
CA GLY A 240 35.82 -0.56 -26.05
C GLY A 240 36.44 -0.89 -27.40
N ILE A 241 35.68 -1.61 -28.23
CA ILE A 241 35.88 -1.68 -29.67
C ILE A 241 35.59 -0.27 -30.22
N GLY A 242 36.51 0.66 -29.92
CA GLY A 242 36.56 2.04 -30.37
C GLY A 242 37.86 2.32 -31.12
N GLU A 243 38.70 1.31 -31.33
CA GLU A 243 39.89 1.39 -32.18
C GLU A 243 39.64 0.88 -33.61
N GLN A 244 38.41 0.49 -33.95
CA GLN A 244 37.97 0.18 -35.32
C GLN A 244 36.61 0.80 -35.63
N ALA A 245 36.55 2.14 -35.62
CA ALA A 245 35.61 2.93 -36.42
C ALA A 245 35.92 4.43 -36.22
N LYS A 246 37.08 4.90 -36.68
CA LYS A 246 37.21 6.31 -37.04
C LYS A 246 36.52 6.48 -38.38
N ILE A 247 35.29 7.01 -38.38
CA ILE A 247 34.71 7.62 -39.58
C ILE A 247 35.36 9.01 -39.69
N PRO A 248 36.20 9.29 -40.69
CA PRO A 248 36.69 10.63 -40.93
C PRO A 248 35.52 11.49 -41.42
N ALA A 249 35.39 12.69 -40.85
CA ALA A 249 34.57 13.74 -41.43
C ALA A 249 35.05 14.02 -42.86
N SER A 250 34.09 14.20 -43.76
CA SER A 250 34.23 14.45 -45.19
C SER A 250 35.30 15.49 -45.52
N GLY A 251 36.33 15.07 -46.24
CA GLY A 251 37.29 15.92 -46.91
C GLY A 251 38.25 15.07 -47.73
N GLU A 252 38.19 15.24 -49.05
CA GLU A 252 39.12 14.74 -50.07
C GLU A 252 38.95 13.32 -50.66
N LYS A 253 38.92 13.37 -52.00
CA LYS A 253 38.84 12.32 -53.01
C LYS A 253 39.86 11.18 -52.80
N THR A 254 39.40 9.93 -52.96
CA THR A 254 39.96 8.89 -53.86
C THR A 254 39.22 7.57 -53.68
N ALA A 255 38.74 6.99 -54.78
CA ALA A 255 38.18 5.62 -54.84
C ALA A 255 39.27 4.55 -54.59
N PRO A 256 38.88 3.33 -54.17
CA PRO A 256 38.70 2.29 -55.18
C PRO A 256 37.48 1.38 -54.96
N GLU A 257 37.07 0.79 -56.07
CA GLU A 257 35.97 -0.15 -56.24
C GLU A 257 36.31 -1.54 -55.68
N THR A 258 35.37 -2.18 -54.98
CA THR A 258 35.12 -3.63 -55.14
C THR A 258 33.65 -3.93 -54.92
N GLU A 259 33.09 -4.61 -55.92
CA GLU A 259 31.71 -5.01 -56.13
C GLU A 259 31.13 -5.90 -55.02
N THR A 260 29.89 -5.61 -54.60
CA THR A 260 28.73 -6.54 -54.60
C THR A 260 27.56 -5.89 -53.85
N GLY A 261 26.85 -4.98 -54.53
CA GLY A 261 25.59 -4.43 -54.05
C GLY A 261 24.96 -3.58 -55.15
N ARG A 262 23.76 -3.96 -55.62
CA ARG A 262 23.05 -3.17 -56.65
C ARG A 262 22.71 -1.80 -56.08
N SER A 263 22.90 -0.75 -56.87
CA SER A 263 22.63 0.63 -56.43
C SER A 263 21.14 0.84 -56.11
N VAL A 264 20.88 1.76 -55.19
CA VAL A 264 19.53 2.15 -54.77
C VAL A 264 18.70 2.62 -55.97
N ASP A 265 19.33 3.28 -56.94
CA ASP A 265 18.67 3.75 -58.17
C ASP A 265 18.12 2.59 -59.01
N ALA A 266 18.86 1.47 -59.11
CA ALA A 266 18.41 0.28 -59.81
C ALA A 266 17.24 -0.44 -59.12
N LEU A 267 17.10 -0.27 -57.79
CA LEU A 267 15.94 -0.78 -57.05
C LEU A 267 14.70 0.11 -57.26
N MET A 268 14.89 1.43 -57.30
CA MET A 268 13.81 2.39 -57.50
C MET A 268 13.23 2.34 -58.93
N GLU A 269 14.08 2.10 -59.93
CA GLU A 269 13.63 1.92 -61.31
C GLU A 269 12.76 0.66 -61.48
N ARG A 270 13.12 -0.44 -60.80
CA ARG A 270 12.34 -1.68 -60.78
C ARG A 270 11.00 -1.56 -60.05
N LEU A 271 10.95 -0.76 -58.98
CA LEU A 271 9.71 -0.49 -58.22
C LEU A 271 8.71 0.31 -59.07
N ASN A 272 9.20 1.22 -59.90
CA ASN A 272 8.36 2.02 -60.80
C ASN A 272 7.80 1.21 -61.99
N LEU A 273 8.51 0.16 -62.42
CA LEU A 273 8.03 -0.74 -63.49
C LEU A 273 6.92 -1.70 -63.04
N LEU A 274 6.74 -1.91 -61.74
CA LEU A 274 5.68 -2.77 -61.17
C LEU A 274 4.37 -2.02 -60.88
N LYS A 275 4.32 -0.70 -61.09
CA LYS A 275 3.13 0.14 -60.87
C LYS A 275 2.36 0.49 -62.15
N ARG A 276 2.47 -0.32 -63.21
CA ARG A 276 1.60 -0.26 -64.40
C ARG A 276 0.76 -1.52 -64.52
#